data_AF-A0A973D6P9-F1
#
_entry.id   AF-A0A973D6P9-F1
#
_cell.length_a   1.000
_cell.length_b   1.000
_cell.length_c   1.000
_cell.angle_alpha   90.00
_cell.angle_beta   90.00
_cell.angle_gamma   90.00
#
_symmetry.space_group_name_H-M   'P 1'
#
loop_
_entity.id
_entity.type
_entity.pdbx_description
1 polymer ?
#
loop_
_entity_poly.entity_id
_entity_poly.type
_entity_poly.pdbx_seq_one_letter_code
_entity_poly.pdbx_strand_id
1 'polypeptide(L)'
;MTDHAAPRDRDDGPILWVNTLFLSLSPFVAAALIPLYLWYSGSHWALWAAAFTLWIFSGLGITIGYHRLFAHRSYEGSPLWRFLSLIAGASALQNSVIVWAAAHRRHHQHTDHEGDPYDATRGFWWAHMKWIFHDNDRADDLSNVPDLKAAPLVAWQQKWYWAIALVVNVGLPLGLGLLIGHPWGMLLFAGLARIVFTHQATFCINSLCHILGTQPWSKNNTSKDSWICA
;
A
#
# COMPACT_ATOMS: atom_id res chain seq x y z
N MET A 1 -4.67 16.02 -41.05
CA MET A 1 -3.62 15.74 -40.03
C MET A 1 -4.02 16.49 -38.78
N THR A 2 -4.75 15.83 -37.90
CA THR A 2 -5.00 16.34 -36.55
C THR A 2 -3.72 16.12 -35.76
N ASP A 3 -3.11 17.21 -35.29
CA ASP A 3 -2.02 17.16 -34.33
C ASP A 3 -2.54 16.45 -33.07
N HIS A 4 -2.28 15.14 -32.99
CA HIS A 4 -2.29 14.43 -31.72
C HIS A 4 -1.03 14.88 -30.99
N ALA A 5 -1.10 16.04 -30.34
CA ALA A 5 -0.13 16.40 -29.33
C ALA A 5 0.00 15.19 -28.37
N ALA A 6 1.21 14.67 -28.24
CA ALA A 6 1.51 13.63 -27.25
C ALA A 6 0.94 14.09 -25.90
N PRO A 7 0.29 13.21 -25.11
CA PRO A 7 -0.15 13.58 -23.78
C PRO A 7 1.06 14.12 -23.02
N ARG A 8 0.99 15.37 -22.54
CA ARG A 8 2.03 15.89 -21.65
C ARG A 8 1.86 15.13 -20.35
N ASP A 9 2.78 14.22 -20.07
CA ASP A 9 2.83 13.44 -18.85
C ASP A 9 3.06 14.37 -17.66
N ARG A 10 1.96 14.86 -17.09
CA ARG A 10 2.01 15.66 -15.87
C ARG A 10 1.88 14.70 -14.71
N ASP A 11 2.99 14.06 -14.36
CA ASP A 11 3.15 13.44 -13.04
C ASP A 11 3.23 14.53 -11.92
N ASP A 12 2.49 15.62 -12.07
CA ASP A 12 2.27 16.75 -11.17
C ASP A 12 0.83 17.26 -11.34
N GLY A 13 -0.10 16.36 -11.68
CA GLY A 13 -1.53 16.62 -11.75
C GLY A 13 -2.11 17.20 -10.46
N PRO A 14 -3.41 17.58 -10.46
CA PRO A 14 -4.07 18.19 -9.31
C PRO A 14 -3.79 17.44 -8.00
N ILE A 15 -3.64 18.20 -6.91
CA ILE A 15 -3.36 17.61 -5.60
C ILE A 15 -4.59 16.84 -5.10
N LEU A 16 -4.39 15.57 -4.81
CA LEU A 16 -5.34 14.67 -4.16
C LEU A 16 -5.31 14.91 -2.64
N TRP A 17 -5.97 15.98 -2.20
CA TRP A 17 -5.94 16.43 -0.81
C TRP A 17 -6.30 15.36 0.22
N VAL A 18 -7.20 14.43 -0.09
CA VAL A 18 -7.54 13.32 0.81
C VAL A 18 -6.31 12.45 1.08
N ASN A 19 -5.59 12.04 0.04
CA ASN A 19 -4.38 11.24 0.16
C ASN A 19 -3.26 12.03 0.86
N THR A 20 -3.07 13.28 0.46
CA THR A 20 -2.04 14.16 1.02
C THR A 20 -2.24 14.35 2.52
N LEU A 21 -3.44 14.73 2.94
CA LEU A 21 -3.75 14.96 4.36
C LEU A 21 -3.68 13.66 5.15
N PHE A 22 -4.25 12.58 4.63
CA PHE A 22 -4.25 11.28 5.33
C PHE A 22 -2.83 10.78 5.59
N LEU A 23 -1.99 10.70 4.55
CA LEU A 23 -0.65 10.13 4.66
C LEU A 23 0.33 11.07 5.38
N SER A 24 0.15 12.39 5.26
CA SER A 24 1.01 13.35 5.96
C SER A 24 0.65 13.50 7.43
N LEU A 25 -0.64 13.49 7.80
CA LEU A 25 -1.07 13.76 9.17
C LEU A 25 -1.21 12.51 10.03
N SER A 26 -1.56 11.36 9.46
CA SER A 26 -1.77 10.13 10.24
C SER A 26 -0.57 9.71 11.11
N PRO A 27 0.71 9.89 10.72
CA PRO A 27 1.83 9.58 11.61
C PRO A 27 1.87 10.49 12.84
N PHE A 28 1.61 11.80 12.67
CA PHE A 28 1.57 12.76 13.78
C PHE A 28 0.37 12.51 14.70
N VAL A 29 -0.78 12.17 14.12
CA VAL A 29 -1.97 11.78 14.89
C VAL A 29 -1.69 10.52 15.70
N ALA A 30 -1.07 9.50 15.11
CA ALA A 30 -0.68 8.29 15.83
C ALA A 30 0.31 8.60 16.96
N ALA A 31 1.37 9.38 16.67
CA ALA A 31 2.40 9.77 17.63
C ALA A 31 1.84 10.61 18.81
N ALA A 32 0.78 11.38 18.60
CA ALA A 32 0.13 12.15 19.65
C ALA A 32 -0.90 11.34 20.43
N LEU A 33 -1.81 10.64 19.74
CA LEU A 33 -2.95 9.98 20.37
C LEU A 33 -2.58 8.68 21.09
N ILE A 34 -1.56 7.95 20.63
CA ILE A 34 -1.16 6.68 21.27
C ILE A 34 -0.59 6.91 22.68
N PRO A 35 0.40 7.80 22.91
CA PRO A 35 0.87 8.10 24.26
C PRO A 35 -0.23 8.68 25.15
N LEU A 36 -1.08 9.56 24.58
CA LEU A 36 -2.21 10.14 25.31
C LEU A 36 -3.19 9.06 25.78
N TYR A 37 -3.52 8.12 24.90
CA TYR A 37 -4.38 6.99 25.24
C TYR A 37 -3.76 6.13 26.33
N LEU A 38 -2.48 5.78 26.20
CA LEU A 38 -1.77 4.97 27.21
C LEU A 38 -1.74 5.68 28.57
N TRP A 39 -1.60 7.00 28.59
CA TRP A 39 -1.60 7.80 29.81
C TRP A 39 -2.95 7.76 30.54
N TYR A 40 -4.06 7.94 29.81
CA TYR A 40 -5.40 8.04 30.42
C TYR A 40 -6.13 6.71 30.59
N SER A 41 -5.91 5.75 29.68
CA SER A 41 -6.68 4.50 29.61
C SER A 41 -5.84 3.27 29.95
N GLY A 42 -4.53 3.43 30.15
CA GLY A 42 -3.60 2.32 30.37
C GLY A 42 -3.32 1.50 29.11
N SER A 43 -2.60 0.40 29.31
CA SER A 43 -2.20 -0.53 28.26
C SER A 43 -2.82 -1.90 28.49
N HIS A 44 -3.12 -2.60 27.40
CA HIS A 44 -3.45 -4.01 27.42
C HIS A 44 -2.58 -4.73 26.37
N TRP A 45 -1.97 -5.86 26.73
CA TRP A 45 -1.01 -6.56 25.85
C TRP A 45 -1.61 -6.90 24.46
N ALA A 46 -2.91 -7.20 24.43
CA ALA A 46 -3.63 -7.53 23.20
C ALA A 46 -3.66 -6.39 22.16
N LEU A 47 -3.50 -5.13 22.57
CA LEU A 47 -3.41 -4.00 21.63
C LEU A 47 -2.19 -4.14 20.73
N TRP A 48 -1.04 -4.43 21.35
CA TRP A 48 0.24 -4.62 20.66
C TRP A 48 0.26 -5.91 19.85
N ALA A 49 -0.26 -7.00 20.44
CA ALA A 49 -0.34 -8.29 19.74
C ALA A 49 -1.21 -8.18 18.48
N ALA A 50 -2.41 -7.59 18.59
CA ALA A 50 -3.30 -7.40 17.44
C ALA A 50 -2.68 -6.48 16.38
N ALA A 51 -2.05 -5.38 16.78
CA ALA A 51 -1.36 -4.49 15.86
C ALA A 51 -0.24 -5.21 15.09
N PHE A 52 0.60 -5.97 15.79
CA PHE A 52 1.69 -6.73 15.17
C PHE A 52 1.16 -7.83 14.24
N THR A 53 0.19 -8.63 14.68
CA THR A 53 -0.40 -9.70 13.86
C THR A 53 -1.08 -9.15 12.61
N LEU A 54 -1.86 -8.07 12.73
CA LEU A 54 -2.52 -7.45 11.58
C LEU A 54 -1.54 -6.70 10.67
N TRP A 55 -0.43 -6.21 11.22
CA TRP A 55 0.68 -5.66 10.42
C TRP A 55 1.30 -6.74 9.54
N ILE A 56 1.65 -7.90 10.11
CA ILE A 56 2.15 -9.06 9.35
C ILE A 56 1.12 -9.53 8.33
N PHE A 57 -0.15 -9.66 8.72
CA PHE A 57 -1.23 -10.05 7.81
C PHE A 57 -1.31 -9.11 6.59
N SER A 58 -1.33 -7.80 6.82
CA SER A 58 -1.39 -6.81 5.74
C SER A 58 -0.12 -6.83 4.88
N GLY A 59 1.05 -6.96 5.51
CA GLY A 59 2.34 -7.07 4.84
C GLY A 59 2.41 -8.27 3.91
N LEU A 60 1.97 -9.45 4.35
CA LEU A 60 1.89 -10.66 3.52
C LEU A 60 0.85 -10.51 2.39
N GLY A 61 -0.24 -9.80 2.65
CA GLY A 61 -1.24 -9.43 1.65
C GLY A 61 -0.64 -8.62 0.49
N ILE A 62 0.28 -7.71 0.77
CA ILE A 62 1.03 -6.96 -0.25
C ILE A 62 2.12 -7.83 -0.87
N THR A 63 3.04 -8.37 -0.08
CA THR A 63 4.28 -8.98 -0.59
C THR A 63 4.07 -10.33 -1.27
N ILE A 64 3.32 -11.23 -0.64
CA ILE A 64 3.06 -12.57 -1.18
C ILE A 64 1.81 -12.54 -2.05
N GLY A 65 0.79 -11.77 -1.65
CA GLY A 65 -0.44 -11.57 -2.40
C GLY A 65 -0.28 -10.64 -3.61
N TYR A 66 -0.61 -9.36 -3.45
CA TYR A 66 -0.68 -8.40 -4.56
C TYR A 66 0.56 -8.42 -5.46
N HIS A 67 1.75 -8.42 -4.86
CA HIS A 67 3.03 -8.35 -5.54
C HIS A 67 3.38 -9.66 -6.26
N ARG A 68 3.68 -10.74 -5.52
CA ARG A 68 4.19 -11.99 -6.12
C ARG A 68 3.12 -12.79 -6.86
N LEU A 69 1.92 -12.93 -6.29
CA LEU A 69 0.84 -13.73 -6.87
C LEU A 69 0.12 -13.02 -8.02
N PHE A 70 -0.34 -11.78 -7.81
CA PHE A 70 -1.20 -11.11 -8.79
C PHE A 70 -0.41 -10.26 -9.80
N ALA A 71 0.57 -9.47 -9.35
CA ALA A 71 1.31 -8.61 -10.26
C ALA A 71 2.36 -9.39 -11.06
N HIS A 72 3.19 -10.22 -10.41
CA HIS A 72 4.26 -10.99 -11.08
C HIS A 72 3.89 -12.40 -11.50
N ARG A 73 2.80 -12.97 -10.97
CA ARG A 73 2.40 -14.36 -11.26
C ARG A 73 3.53 -15.35 -11.01
N SER A 74 4.32 -15.12 -9.96
CA SER A 74 5.52 -15.93 -9.67
C SER A 74 5.19 -17.32 -9.13
N TYR A 75 3.93 -17.58 -8.79
CA TYR A 75 3.41 -18.88 -8.39
C TYR A 75 1.89 -18.94 -8.59
N GLU A 76 1.31 -20.14 -8.53
CA GLU A 76 -0.14 -20.36 -8.55
C GLU A 76 -0.69 -20.53 -7.13
N GLY A 77 -1.67 -19.70 -6.76
CA GLY A 77 -2.35 -19.79 -5.46
C GLY A 77 -3.63 -20.62 -5.53
N SER A 78 -3.88 -21.45 -4.51
CA SER A 78 -5.18 -22.12 -4.34
C SER A 78 -6.31 -21.08 -4.24
N PRO A 79 -7.57 -21.44 -4.55
CA PRO A 79 -8.70 -20.51 -4.47
C PRO A 79 -8.83 -19.82 -3.11
N LEU A 80 -8.66 -20.58 -2.02
CA LEU A 80 -8.66 -20.04 -0.66
C LEU A 80 -7.50 -19.06 -0.43
N TRP A 81 -6.29 -19.41 -0.88
CA TRP A 81 -5.14 -18.52 -0.74
C TRP A 81 -5.32 -17.21 -1.48
N ARG A 82 -5.78 -17.26 -2.74
CA ARG A 82 -6.10 -16.07 -3.54
C ARG A 82 -7.13 -15.19 -2.83
N PHE A 83 -8.19 -15.78 -2.27
CA PHE A 83 -9.21 -15.05 -1.53
C PHE A 83 -8.65 -14.36 -0.29
N LEU A 84 -7.89 -15.08 0.54
CA LEU A 84 -7.26 -14.53 1.74
C LEU A 84 -6.26 -13.42 1.40
N SER A 85 -5.46 -13.57 0.34
CA SER A 85 -4.54 -12.54 -0.14
C SER A 85 -5.27 -11.25 -0.55
N LEU A 86 -6.48 -11.35 -1.11
CA LEU A 86 -7.26 -10.17 -1.50
C LEU A 86 -7.81 -9.41 -0.29
N ILE A 87 -8.20 -10.12 0.78
CA ILE A 87 -8.63 -9.50 2.05
C ILE A 87 -7.43 -8.85 2.74
N ALA A 88 -6.30 -9.58 2.82
CA ALA A 88 -5.07 -9.11 3.42
C ALA A 88 -4.46 -7.90 2.68
N GLY A 89 -4.49 -7.90 1.35
CA GLY A 89 -4.04 -6.74 0.59
C GLY A 89 -4.98 -5.55 0.75
N ALA A 90 -6.29 -5.77 0.84
CA ALA A 90 -7.25 -4.69 1.10
C ALA A 90 -7.08 -4.06 2.49
N SER A 91 -6.64 -4.83 3.50
CA SER A 91 -6.32 -4.28 4.82
C SER A 91 -5.12 -3.34 4.81
N ALA A 92 -4.24 -3.39 3.81
CA ALA A 92 -3.12 -2.48 3.69
C ALA A 92 -3.50 -1.06 3.23
N LEU A 93 -4.74 -0.84 2.74
CA LEU A 93 -5.20 0.46 2.20
C LEU A 93 -4.27 1.02 1.10
N GLN A 94 -3.89 0.19 0.13
CA GLN A 94 -3.06 0.58 -1.02
C GLN A 94 -3.81 0.39 -2.34
N ASN A 95 -5.09 0.76 -2.40
CA ASN A 95 -6.03 0.40 -3.47
C ASN A 95 -6.29 -1.11 -3.61
N SER A 96 -7.23 -1.43 -4.49
CA SER A 96 -7.57 -2.80 -4.85
C SER A 96 -6.42 -3.47 -5.62
N VAL A 97 -6.46 -4.80 -5.69
CA VAL A 97 -5.39 -5.59 -6.32
C VAL A 97 -5.18 -5.23 -7.79
N ILE A 98 -6.26 -4.88 -8.50
CA ILE A 98 -6.19 -4.63 -9.94
C ILE A 98 -5.52 -3.30 -10.24
N VAL A 99 -5.83 -2.27 -9.45
CA VAL A 99 -5.22 -0.94 -9.55
C VAL A 99 -3.76 -1.01 -9.09
N TRP A 100 -3.50 -1.66 -7.95
CA TRP A 100 -2.15 -1.85 -7.42
C TRP A 100 -1.26 -2.61 -8.40
N ALA A 101 -1.74 -3.74 -8.95
CA ALA A 101 -0.97 -4.53 -9.90
C ALA A 101 -0.75 -3.81 -11.23
N ALA A 102 -1.70 -2.99 -11.70
CA ALA A 102 -1.52 -2.19 -12.91
C ALA A 102 -0.40 -1.16 -12.73
N ALA A 103 -0.42 -0.41 -11.61
CA ALA A 103 0.63 0.54 -11.27
C ALA A 103 1.99 -0.16 -11.08
N HIS A 104 2.02 -1.29 -10.37
CA HIS A 104 3.25 -2.07 -10.14
C HIS A 104 3.86 -2.63 -11.42
N ARG A 105 3.03 -3.17 -12.33
CA ARG A 105 3.51 -3.64 -13.65
C ARG A 105 4.06 -2.49 -14.47
N ARG A 106 3.44 -1.31 -14.41
CA ARG A 106 3.93 -0.11 -15.10
C ARG A 106 5.27 0.36 -14.52
N HIS A 107 5.42 0.36 -13.19
CA HIS A 107 6.69 0.62 -12.51
C HIS A 107 7.80 -0.30 -13.01
N HIS A 108 7.56 -1.62 -13.13
CA HIS A 108 8.57 -2.53 -13.68
C HIS A 108 8.87 -2.34 -15.16
N GLN A 109 7.88 -1.89 -15.96
CA GLN A 109 8.06 -1.64 -17.39
C GLN A 109 8.87 -0.37 -17.67
N HIS A 110 8.77 0.63 -16.80
CA HIS A 110 9.34 1.96 -17.01
C HIS A 110 10.28 2.39 -15.87
N THR A 111 10.79 1.45 -15.06
CA THR A 111 11.54 1.76 -13.83
C THR A 111 12.59 2.86 -14.07
N ASP A 112 12.55 3.92 -13.28
CA ASP A 112 13.46 5.08 -13.38
C ASP A 112 13.40 5.86 -14.70
N HIS A 113 12.28 5.74 -15.42
CA HIS A 113 12.00 6.45 -16.66
C HIS A 113 10.59 7.05 -16.64
N GLU A 114 10.31 7.91 -17.63
CA GLU A 114 8.98 8.47 -17.87
C GLU A 114 7.94 7.34 -17.96
N GLY A 115 6.84 7.47 -17.21
CA GLY A 115 5.84 6.44 -17.07
C GLY A 115 5.93 5.58 -15.81
N ASP A 116 7.04 5.63 -15.06
CA ASP A 116 7.12 5.02 -13.73
C ASP A 116 6.34 5.85 -12.70
N PRO A 117 5.26 5.33 -12.12
CA PRO A 117 4.48 6.07 -11.14
C PRO A 117 5.31 6.48 -9.91
N TYR A 118 6.38 5.74 -9.57
CA TYR A 118 7.16 5.95 -8.36
C TYR A 118 8.62 6.34 -8.65
N ASP A 119 8.89 6.90 -9.84
CA ASP A 119 10.23 7.19 -10.37
C ASP A 119 11.23 7.71 -9.32
N ALA A 120 12.20 6.86 -8.96
CA ALA A 120 13.20 7.18 -7.94
C ALA A 120 14.17 8.30 -8.37
N THR A 121 14.32 8.54 -9.67
CA THR A 121 15.20 9.60 -10.19
C THR A 121 14.70 11.00 -9.88
N ARG A 122 13.40 11.14 -9.61
CA ARG A 122 12.77 12.40 -9.13
C ARG A 122 13.05 12.69 -7.65
N GLY A 123 13.79 11.80 -6.99
CA GLY A 123 14.30 11.97 -5.65
C GLY A 123 13.44 11.29 -4.58
N PHE A 124 14.04 11.16 -3.39
CA PHE A 124 13.51 10.37 -2.28
C PHE A 124 12.03 10.65 -1.98
N TRP A 125 11.64 11.92 -1.82
CA TRP A 125 10.27 12.27 -1.44
C TRP A 125 9.25 11.98 -2.54
N TRP A 126 9.65 12.02 -3.81
CA TRP A 126 8.79 11.62 -4.91
C TRP A 126 8.43 10.15 -4.77
N ALA A 127 9.44 9.28 -4.83
CA ALA A 127 9.27 7.83 -4.78
C ALA A 127 8.66 7.34 -3.46
N HIS A 128 8.96 8.00 -2.35
CA HIS A 128 8.43 7.59 -1.05
C HIS A 128 6.94 7.87 -0.94
N MET A 129 6.46 9.07 -1.30
CA MET A 129 5.07 9.40 -1.01
C MET A 129 4.45 10.47 -1.91
N LYS A 130 5.21 11.42 -2.48
CA LYS A 130 4.57 12.50 -3.27
C LYS A 130 3.86 11.99 -4.52
N TRP A 131 4.30 10.87 -5.10
CA TRP A 131 3.63 10.28 -6.26
C TRP A 131 2.12 10.06 -6.04
N ILE A 132 1.69 9.74 -4.80
CA ILE A 132 0.29 9.45 -4.49
C ILE A 132 -0.52 10.72 -4.13
N PHE A 133 0.16 11.86 -4.01
CA PHE A 133 -0.43 13.16 -3.71
C PHE A 133 -0.96 13.86 -4.95
N HIS A 134 -0.51 13.44 -6.12
CA HIS A 134 -0.92 14.02 -7.39
C HIS A 134 -1.81 13.04 -8.12
N ASP A 135 -2.83 13.57 -8.77
CA ASP A 135 -3.58 12.81 -9.77
C ASP A 135 -2.64 12.42 -10.90
N ASN A 136 -2.81 11.21 -11.42
CA ASN A 136 -2.01 10.67 -12.51
C ASN A 136 -2.98 10.15 -13.57
N ASP A 137 -2.86 10.66 -14.79
CA ASP A 137 -3.73 10.29 -15.93
C ASP A 137 -3.73 8.78 -16.21
N ARG A 138 -2.73 8.04 -15.73
CA ARG A 138 -2.59 6.59 -15.86
C ARG A 138 -3.10 5.79 -14.65
N ALA A 139 -3.60 6.43 -13.59
CA ALA A 139 -4.09 5.74 -12.39
C ALA A 139 -5.26 4.78 -12.71
N ASP A 140 -6.12 5.18 -13.66
CA ASP A 140 -7.27 4.39 -14.11
C ASP A 140 -6.97 3.52 -15.35
N ASP A 141 -5.77 3.61 -15.92
CA ASP A 141 -5.37 2.78 -17.05
C ASP A 141 -5.02 1.35 -16.57
N LEU A 142 -5.98 0.45 -16.78
CA LEU A 142 -5.88 -0.98 -16.47
C LEU A 142 -5.56 -1.84 -17.72
N SER A 143 -5.06 -1.25 -18.80
CA SER A 143 -4.79 -1.95 -20.06
C SER A 143 -3.68 -3.02 -19.93
N ASN A 144 -2.75 -2.87 -18.98
CA ASN A 144 -1.62 -3.79 -18.75
C ASN A 144 -1.95 -4.98 -17.81
N VAL A 145 -3.21 -5.10 -17.36
CA VAL A 145 -3.69 -6.20 -16.49
C VAL A 145 -4.94 -6.93 -17.02
N PRO A 146 -4.98 -7.32 -18.32
CA PRO A 146 -6.17 -7.97 -18.89
C PRO A 146 -6.50 -9.32 -18.21
N ASP A 147 -5.49 -10.02 -17.72
CA ASP A 147 -5.62 -11.25 -16.94
C ASP A 147 -6.35 -11.04 -15.61
N LEU A 148 -6.08 -9.93 -14.92
CA LEU A 148 -6.75 -9.59 -13.67
C LEU A 148 -8.17 -9.04 -13.92
N LYS A 149 -8.39 -8.31 -15.02
CA LYS A 149 -9.72 -7.86 -15.44
C LYS A 149 -10.67 -9.03 -15.71
N ALA A 150 -10.15 -10.13 -16.24
CA ALA A 150 -10.91 -11.34 -16.52
C ALA A 150 -11.17 -12.22 -15.27
N ALA A 151 -10.50 -11.98 -14.15
CA ALA A 151 -10.57 -12.84 -12.97
C ALA A 151 -11.77 -12.49 -12.06
N PRO A 152 -12.76 -13.39 -11.87
CA PRO A 152 -13.98 -13.07 -11.10
C PRO A 152 -13.70 -12.68 -9.65
N LEU A 153 -12.72 -13.31 -9.01
CA LEU A 153 -12.35 -13.02 -7.63
C LEU A 153 -11.71 -11.62 -7.46
N VAL A 154 -10.96 -11.18 -8.48
CA VAL A 154 -10.40 -9.83 -8.53
C VAL A 154 -11.51 -8.81 -8.74
N ALA A 155 -12.44 -9.07 -9.65
CA ALA A 155 -13.62 -8.22 -9.86
C ALA A 155 -14.50 -8.10 -8.60
N TRP A 156 -14.66 -9.20 -7.85
CA TRP A 156 -15.32 -9.19 -6.55
C TRP A 156 -14.61 -8.25 -5.58
N GLN A 157 -13.29 -8.36 -5.45
CA GLN A 157 -12.54 -7.51 -4.54
C GLN A 157 -12.59 -6.04 -4.98
N GLN A 158 -12.44 -5.74 -6.27
CA GLN A 158 -12.61 -4.38 -6.80
C GLN A 158 -13.95 -3.78 -6.40
N LYS A 159 -15.04 -4.54 -6.56
CA LYS A 159 -16.39 -4.11 -6.21
C LYS A 159 -16.57 -3.85 -4.71
N TRP A 160 -15.99 -4.70 -3.87
CA TRP A 160 -16.19 -4.67 -2.41
C TRP A 160 -15.02 -4.07 -1.63
N TYR A 161 -14.04 -3.48 -2.32
CA TYR A 161 -12.76 -3.06 -1.74
C TYR A 161 -12.95 -2.22 -0.47
N TRP A 162 -13.75 -1.16 -0.56
CA TRP A 162 -13.99 -0.27 0.58
C TRP A 162 -14.75 -0.93 1.72
N ALA A 163 -15.67 -1.86 1.42
CA ALA A 163 -16.37 -2.62 2.46
C ALA A 163 -15.40 -3.56 3.19
N ILE A 164 -14.56 -4.29 2.45
CA ILE A 164 -13.52 -5.16 3.02
C ILE A 164 -12.55 -4.32 3.86
N ALA A 165 -12.06 -3.22 3.31
CA ALA A 165 -11.14 -2.32 3.98
C ALA A 165 -11.74 -1.74 5.26
N LEU A 166 -13.00 -1.30 5.25
CA LEU A 166 -13.67 -0.77 6.43
C LEU A 166 -13.87 -1.84 7.50
N VAL A 167 -14.28 -3.05 7.10
CA VAL A 167 -14.46 -4.16 8.04
C VAL A 167 -13.13 -4.53 8.69
N VAL A 168 -12.04 -4.67 7.93
CA VAL A 168 -10.76 -5.10 8.51
C VAL A 168 -10.06 -3.98 9.28
N ASN A 169 -10.19 -2.72 8.87
CA ASN A 169 -9.47 -1.60 9.48
C ASN A 169 -10.23 -0.89 10.61
N VAL A 170 -11.56 -1.03 10.67
CA VAL A 170 -12.40 -0.38 11.68
C VAL A 170 -13.24 -1.42 12.41
N GLY A 171 -14.02 -2.23 11.69
CA GLY A 171 -14.93 -3.20 12.29
C GLY A 171 -14.22 -4.22 13.18
N LEU A 172 -13.16 -4.85 12.66
CA LEU A 172 -12.38 -5.85 13.35
C LEU A 172 -11.63 -5.27 14.57
N PRO A 173 -10.88 -4.16 14.47
CA PRO A 173 -10.27 -3.51 15.63
C PRO A 173 -11.29 -3.11 16.70
N LEU A 174 -12.41 -2.49 16.33
CA LEU A 174 -13.45 -2.13 17.30
C LEU A 174 -14.04 -3.38 17.98
N GLY A 175 -14.35 -4.42 17.21
CA GLY A 175 -14.85 -5.68 17.74
C GLY A 175 -13.88 -6.33 18.73
N LEU A 176 -12.61 -6.46 18.37
CA LEU A 176 -11.57 -7.00 19.25
C LEU A 176 -11.36 -6.13 20.50
N GLY A 177 -11.42 -4.81 20.35
CA GLY A 177 -11.28 -3.89 21.45
C GLY A 177 -12.46 -3.95 22.42
N LEU A 178 -13.69 -4.15 21.95
CA LEU A 178 -14.87 -4.35 22.80
C LEU A 178 -14.73 -5.60 23.68
N LEU A 179 -14.14 -6.69 23.17
CA LEU A 179 -13.93 -7.93 23.93
C LEU A 179 -13.02 -7.76 25.15
N ILE A 180 -12.13 -6.76 25.12
CA ILE A 180 -11.16 -6.48 26.18
C ILE A 180 -11.41 -5.15 26.89
N GLY A 181 -12.51 -4.46 26.61
CA GLY A 181 -12.82 -3.14 27.19
C GLY A 181 -11.96 -1.98 26.67
N HIS A 182 -11.24 -2.14 25.57
CA HIS A 182 -10.36 -1.12 24.95
C HIS A 182 -10.67 -0.87 23.45
N PRO A 183 -11.92 -0.51 23.06
CA PRO A 183 -12.28 -0.29 21.65
C PRO A 183 -11.44 0.80 20.98
N TRP A 184 -11.24 1.95 21.64
CA TRP A 184 -10.46 3.05 21.09
C TRP A 184 -8.96 2.74 21.04
N GLY A 185 -8.43 2.06 22.06
CA GLY A 185 -7.05 1.57 22.04
C GLY A 185 -6.83 0.63 20.87
N MET A 186 -7.73 -0.33 20.65
CA MET A 186 -7.58 -1.29 19.56
C MET A 186 -7.65 -0.60 18.19
N LEU A 187 -8.53 0.40 18.02
CA LEU A 187 -8.58 1.20 16.80
C LEU A 187 -7.31 2.05 16.60
N LEU A 188 -6.75 2.63 17.66
CA LEU A 188 -5.51 3.41 17.57
C LEU A 188 -4.30 2.53 17.22
N PHE A 189 -4.19 1.35 17.81
CA PHE A 189 -3.04 0.45 17.62
C PHE A 189 -3.18 -0.39 16.36
N ALA A 190 -4.22 -1.22 16.28
CA ALA A 190 -4.42 -2.19 15.21
C ALA A 190 -5.10 -1.61 13.98
N GLY A 191 -5.77 -0.46 14.12
CA GLY A 191 -6.22 0.37 13.00
C GLY A 191 -5.13 1.36 12.58
N LEU A 192 -5.05 2.51 13.25
CA LEU A 192 -4.26 3.67 12.81
C LEU A 192 -2.74 3.40 12.77
N ALA A 193 -2.12 3.01 13.89
CA ALA A 193 -0.66 2.85 13.99
C ALA A 193 -0.16 1.80 13.01
N ARG A 194 -0.87 0.68 12.93
CA ARG A 194 -0.61 -0.40 11.98
C ARG A 194 -0.70 0.08 10.53
N ILE A 195 -1.71 0.86 10.14
CA ILE A 195 -1.81 1.43 8.78
C ILE A 195 -0.60 2.31 8.47
N VAL A 196 -0.29 3.25 9.37
CA VAL A 196 0.86 4.16 9.23
C VAL A 196 2.14 3.36 9.00
N PHE A 197 2.41 2.37 9.84
CA PHE A 197 3.62 1.57 9.73
C PHE A 197 3.64 0.71 8.44
N THR A 198 2.51 0.11 8.05
CA THR A 198 2.38 -0.61 6.76
C THR A 198 2.70 0.29 5.57
N HIS A 199 2.15 1.51 5.53
CA HIS A 199 2.40 2.45 4.43
C HIS A 199 3.86 2.86 4.38
N GLN A 200 4.43 3.33 5.48
CA GLN A 200 5.82 3.78 5.52
C GLN A 200 6.80 2.65 5.16
N ALA A 201 6.56 1.42 5.67
CA ALA A 201 7.38 0.26 5.32
C ALA A 201 7.30 -0.07 3.81
N THR A 202 6.10 -0.01 3.21
CA THR A 202 5.95 -0.26 1.77
C THR A 202 6.60 0.84 0.95
N PHE A 203 6.45 2.09 1.35
CA PHE A 203 7.00 3.25 0.67
C PHE A 203 8.52 3.31 0.73
N CYS A 204 9.14 2.71 1.74
CA CYS A 204 10.59 2.49 1.77
C CYS A 204 11.08 1.56 0.64
N ILE A 205 10.24 0.64 0.13
CA ILE A 205 10.61 -0.19 -1.03
C ILE A 205 10.76 0.68 -2.29
N ASN A 206 9.88 1.66 -2.48
CA ASN A 206 9.97 2.57 -3.61
C ASN A 206 11.15 3.55 -3.46
N SER A 207 11.49 3.96 -2.24
CA SER A 207 12.49 5.01 -2.01
C SER A 207 13.83 4.52 -1.48
N LEU A 208 13.88 3.89 -0.30
CA LEU A 208 15.13 3.46 0.33
C LEU A 208 15.81 2.35 -0.45
N CYS A 209 15.07 1.41 -1.04
CA CYS A 209 15.67 0.38 -1.90
C CYS A 209 16.27 0.93 -3.21
N HIS A 210 16.10 2.22 -3.52
CA HIS A 210 16.78 2.85 -4.66
C HIS A 210 18.00 3.70 -4.23
N ILE A 211 18.24 3.83 -2.93
CA ILE A 211 19.29 4.68 -2.36
C ILE A 211 20.30 3.85 -1.54
N LEU A 212 19.80 3.03 -0.61
CA LEU A 212 20.59 2.28 0.36
C LEU A 212 20.64 0.80 0.01
N GLY A 213 21.85 0.27 -0.19
CA GLY A 213 22.05 -1.15 -0.46
C GLY A 213 23.17 -1.41 -1.47
N THR A 214 23.27 -2.67 -1.90
CA THR A 214 24.19 -3.10 -2.95
C THR A 214 23.43 -3.36 -4.25
N GLN A 215 24.13 -3.37 -5.37
CA GLN A 215 23.53 -3.63 -6.67
C GLN A 215 24.37 -4.67 -7.44
N PRO A 216 24.30 -5.95 -7.03
CA PRO A 216 25.18 -6.97 -7.57
C PRO A 216 24.78 -7.47 -8.97
N TRP A 217 23.52 -7.28 -9.38
CA TRP A 217 22.96 -7.94 -10.56
C TRP A 217 22.93 -7.07 -11.83
N SER A 218 22.50 -5.81 -11.74
CA SER A 218 22.32 -4.93 -12.91
C SER A 218 22.45 -3.47 -12.51
N LYS A 219 23.01 -2.62 -13.38
CA LYS A 219 23.11 -1.16 -13.19
C LYS A 219 22.14 -0.36 -14.06
N ASN A 220 21.17 -1.04 -14.69
CA ASN A 220 20.25 -0.41 -15.64
C ASN A 220 19.19 0.47 -14.97
N ASN A 221 18.92 0.23 -13.69
CA ASN A 221 18.06 1.04 -12.84
C ASN A 221 18.76 1.27 -11.49
N THR A 222 18.10 1.93 -10.56
CA THR A 222 18.64 2.33 -9.26
C THR A 222 18.30 1.35 -8.14
N SER A 223 17.54 0.29 -8.41
CA SER A 223 17.13 -0.72 -7.42
C SER A 223 18.33 -1.42 -6.76
N LYS A 224 18.23 -1.63 -5.45
CA LYS A 224 19.30 -2.17 -4.59
C LYS A 224 18.79 -3.25 -3.65
N ASP A 225 19.68 -4.17 -3.32
CA ASP A 225 19.51 -5.14 -2.26
C ASP A 225 19.78 -4.43 -0.91
N SER A 226 18.72 -4.26 -0.10
CA SER A 226 18.76 -3.50 1.16
C SER A 226 18.30 -4.32 2.35
N TRP A 227 19.20 -4.62 3.30
CA TRP A 227 18.85 -5.35 4.53
C TRP A 227 17.89 -4.60 5.44
N ILE A 228 17.85 -3.26 5.36
CA ILE A 228 16.94 -2.43 6.17
C ILE A 228 15.49 -2.61 5.69
N CYS A 229 15.30 -2.93 4.42
CA CYS A 229 13.99 -3.02 3.78
C CYS A 229 13.55 -4.46 3.47
N ALA A 230 14.29 -5.45 3.97
CA ALA A 230 14.07 -6.88 3.73
C ALA A 230 12.90 -7.46 4.56
#